data_AF-A0A9Q1CQK3-F1
#
_entry.id   AF-A0A9Q1CQK3-F1
#
_cell.length_a   1.000
_cell.length_b   1.000
_cell.length_c   1.000
_cell.angle_alpha   90.00
_cell.angle_beta   90.00
_cell.angle_gamma   90.00
#
_symmetry.space_group_name_H-M   'P 1'
#
loop_
_entity.id
_entity.type
_entity.pdbx_description
1 polymer ?
#
loop_
_entity_poly.entity_id
_entity_poly.type
_entity_poly.pdbx_seq_one_letter_code
_entity_poly.pdbx_strand_id
1 'polypeptide(L)'
;MMASKQGGSSEPTSSFPSKIPTLPVFKDNIDDMYCYLLRFERFAEDAGWPRGSWATLLGALLTGKALNVYSRMPSAQAKEYDDLKYALLSKYQLTSDGRRGKFRTYIFV
;
A
#
# COMPACT_ATOMS: atom_id res chain seq x y z
N MET A 1 44.55 7.02 -30.75
CA MET A 1 43.89 7.33 -29.47
C MET A 1 42.38 7.39 -29.70
N MET A 2 41.59 6.52 -29.08
CA MET A 2 40.16 6.75 -28.88
C MET A 2 39.83 6.29 -27.47
N ALA A 3 39.39 7.22 -26.62
CA ALA A 3 38.76 6.93 -25.34
C ALA A 3 37.44 7.71 -25.33
N SER A 4 36.34 7.02 -25.69
CA SER A 4 34.99 7.53 -25.53
C SER A 4 34.36 6.84 -24.34
N LYS A 5 33.97 7.69 -23.39
CA LYS A 5 33.53 7.44 -22.03
C LYS A 5 32.18 6.70 -22.01
N GLN A 6 32.15 5.49 -21.43
CA GLN A 6 30.92 4.75 -21.16
C GLN A 6 30.26 5.24 -19.87
N GLY A 7 28.92 5.22 -19.92
CA GLY A 7 28.03 5.88 -18.98
C GLY A 7 28.04 5.33 -17.56
N GLY A 8 27.78 6.23 -16.61
CA GLY A 8 27.29 5.89 -15.29
C GLY A 8 25.77 5.98 -15.31
N SER A 9 25.11 4.84 -15.16
CA SER A 9 23.67 4.74 -14.89
C SER A 9 23.37 5.50 -13.60
N SER A 10 22.62 6.60 -13.69
CA SER A 10 22.00 7.20 -12.52
C SER A 10 20.77 6.36 -12.18
N GLU A 11 20.97 5.29 -11.43
CA GLU A 11 19.86 4.65 -10.73
C GLU A 11 19.24 5.71 -9.79
N PRO A 12 17.95 5.99 -9.88
CA PRO A 12 17.30 6.86 -8.90
C PRO A 12 17.31 6.09 -7.58
N THR A 13 18.23 6.49 -6.69
CA THR A 13 18.24 6.04 -5.31
C THR A 13 16.85 6.28 -4.74
N SER A 14 16.10 5.21 -4.51
CA SER A 14 14.79 5.27 -3.88
C SER A 14 15.02 5.77 -2.45
N SER A 15 15.01 7.09 -2.30
CA SER A 15 15.09 7.77 -1.03
C SER A 15 13.83 7.38 -0.25
N PHE A 16 13.96 6.34 0.57
CA PHE A 16 12.93 5.99 1.53
C PHE A 16 12.62 7.25 2.35
N PRO A 17 11.34 7.64 2.51
CA PRO A 17 11.01 8.77 3.34
C PRO A 17 11.57 8.50 4.73
N SER A 18 12.53 9.33 5.16
CA SER A 18 13.34 9.11 6.37
C SER A 18 12.53 9.28 7.67
N LYS A 19 11.20 9.45 7.55
CA LYS A 19 10.27 9.57 8.66
C LYS A 19 9.15 8.56 8.47
N ILE A 20 9.08 7.64 9.42
CA ILE A 20 7.92 6.76 9.62
C ILE A 20 6.67 7.64 9.64
N PRO A 21 5.57 7.22 9.00
CA PRO A 21 4.33 7.99 9.01
C PRO A 21 3.96 8.35 10.46
N THR A 22 3.81 9.65 10.76
CA THR A 22 3.22 10.11 12.03
C THR A 22 1.70 9.85 12.09
N LEU A 23 1.18 9.08 11.15
CA LEU A 23 -0.22 8.68 11.07
C LEU A 23 -0.50 7.68 12.20
N PRO A 24 -1.62 7.81 12.94
CA PRO A 24 -2.01 6.78 13.88
C PRO A 24 -2.24 5.46 13.15
N VAL A 25 -1.89 4.36 13.82
CA VAL A 25 -2.16 3.00 13.34
C VAL A 25 -3.66 2.78 13.12
N PHE A 26 -4.01 1.96 12.12
CA PHE A 26 -5.38 1.57 11.84
C PHE A 26 -5.95 0.71 12.97
N LYS A 27 -7.14 1.05 13.47
CA LYS A 27 -7.87 0.30 14.50
C LYS A 27 -9.19 -0.22 13.96
N ASP A 28 -9.22 -1.52 13.71
CA ASP A 28 -10.39 -2.30 13.25
C ASP A 28 -11.74 -2.01 13.90
N ASN A 29 -11.75 -1.64 15.19
CA ASN A 29 -12.95 -1.49 15.99
C ASN A 29 -13.53 -0.06 15.99
N ILE A 30 -12.78 0.92 15.49
CA ILE A 30 -13.14 2.35 15.53
C ILE A 30 -13.04 2.97 14.14
N ASP A 31 -12.04 2.59 13.35
CA ASP A 31 -11.75 3.17 12.04
C ASP A 31 -12.48 2.42 10.93
N ASP A 32 -13.08 3.19 10.00
CA ASP A 32 -13.53 2.67 8.71
C ASP A 32 -12.33 2.54 7.75
N MET A 33 -12.19 1.37 7.13
CA MET A 33 -11.04 1.06 6.26
C MET A 33 -10.97 2.00 5.05
N TYR A 34 -12.11 2.34 4.43
CA TYR A 34 -12.12 3.21 3.26
C TYR A 34 -11.69 4.64 3.63
N CYS A 35 -12.24 5.18 4.71
CA CYS A 35 -11.88 6.50 5.22
C CYS A 35 -10.42 6.57 5.65
N TYR A 36 -9.90 5.51 6.29
CA TYR A 36 -8.50 5.43 6.69
C TYR A 36 -7.55 5.43 5.49
N LEU A 37 -7.85 4.64 4.45
CA LEU A 37 -7.07 4.62 3.22
C LEU A 37 -7.06 5.98 2.53
N LEU A 38 -8.22 6.65 2.43
CA LEU A 38 -8.29 8.00 1.86
C LEU A 38 -7.44 9.02 2.63
N ARG A 39 -7.42 8.92 3.96
CA ARG A 39 -6.56 9.75 4.80
C ARG A 39 -5.08 9.48 4.55
N PHE A 40 -4.70 8.20 4.43
CA PHE A 40 -3.34 7.79 4.12
C PHE A 40 -2.88 8.34 2.76
N GLU A 41 -3.73 8.23 1.72
CA GLU A 41 -3.41 8.72 0.37
C GLU A 41 -3.13 10.21 0.36
N ARG A 42 -4.01 11.01 0.97
CA ARG A 42 -3.80 12.47 1.10
C ARG A 42 -2.50 12.80 1.83
N PHE A 43 -2.22 12.10 2.92
CA PHE A 43 -0.99 12.32 3.68
C PHE A 43 0.25 11.95 2.88
N ALA A 44 0.20 10.84 2.12
CA ALA A 44 1.31 10.39 1.29
C ALA A 44 1.57 11.33 0.11
N GLU A 45 0.50 11.86 -0.50
CA GLU A 45 0.57 12.88 -1.55
C GLU A 45 1.17 14.18 -1.02
N ASP A 46 0.66 14.70 0.10
CA ASP A 46 1.14 15.92 0.73
C ASP A 46 2.60 15.79 1.19
N ALA A 47 3.00 14.61 1.66
CA ALA A 47 4.36 14.30 2.06
C ALA A 47 5.31 13.99 0.89
N GLY A 48 4.79 13.94 -0.35
CA GLY A 48 5.58 13.65 -1.56
C GLY A 48 6.18 12.24 -1.59
N TRP A 49 5.51 11.25 -0.98
CA TRP A 49 6.05 9.89 -0.93
C TRP A 49 5.96 9.18 -2.28
N PRO A 50 7.02 8.47 -2.70
CA PRO A 50 6.98 7.69 -3.94
C PRO A 50 5.97 6.55 -3.80
N ARG A 51 5.13 6.37 -4.83
CA ARG A 51 4.03 5.39 -4.81
C ARG A 51 4.49 3.95 -4.52
N GLY A 52 5.68 3.57 -4.98
CA GLY A 52 6.27 2.26 -4.69
C GLY A 52 6.60 2.02 -3.21
N SER A 53 6.65 3.06 -2.37
CA SER A 53 6.82 2.93 -0.92
C SER A 53 5.51 2.88 -0.15
N TRP A 54 4.37 3.20 -0.79
CA TRP A 54 3.09 3.33 -0.11
C TRP A 54 2.63 2.02 0.52
N ALA A 55 2.79 0.89 -0.17
CA ALA A 55 2.39 -0.41 0.35
C ALA A 55 3.18 -0.80 1.61
N THR A 56 4.48 -0.56 1.62
CA THR A 56 5.35 -0.81 2.78
C THR A 56 4.99 0.09 3.96
N LEU A 57 4.76 1.39 3.71
CA LEU A 57 4.39 2.35 4.74
C LEU A 57 3.00 2.05 5.31
N LEU A 58 2.04 1.72 4.45
CA LEU A 58 0.70 1.31 4.87
C LEU A 58 0.79 0.03 5.71
N GLY A 59 1.54 -0.98 5.28
CA GLY A 59 1.73 -2.23 6.01
C GLY A 59 2.21 -2.04 7.45
N ALA A 60 3.08 -1.05 7.69
CA ALA A 60 3.56 -0.71 9.04
C ALA A 60 2.48 -0.05 9.94
N LEU A 61 1.42 0.49 9.34
CA LEU A 61 0.30 1.13 10.03
C LEU A 61 -0.89 0.20 10.25
N LEU A 62 -0.90 -0.97 9.62
CA LEU A 62 -1.97 -1.95 9.79
C LEU A 62 -1.79 -2.71 11.10
N THR A 63 -2.90 -2.97 11.79
CA THR A 63 -2.93 -3.84 12.97
C THR A 63 -4.06 -4.84 12.86
N GLY A 64 -4.14 -5.77 13.82
CA GLY A 64 -5.30 -6.66 13.97
C GLY A 64 -5.64 -7.46 12.70
N LYS A 65 -6.89 -7.32 12.24
CA LYS A 65 -7.38 -8.08 11.07
C LYS A 65 -6.76 -7.57 9.77
N ALA A 66 -6.41 -6.28 9.69
CA ALA A 66 -5.85 -5.70 8.47
C ALA A 66 -4.44 -6.22 8.25
N LEU A 67 -3.66 -6.31 9.33
CA LEU A 67 -2.34 -6.92 9.32
C LEU A 67 -2.42 -8.39 8.92
N ASN A 68 -3.46 -9.12 9.37
CA ASN A 68 -3.68 -10.51 8.96
C ASN A 68 -3.92 -10.62 7.45
N VAL A 69 -4.71 -9.70 6.85
CA VAL A 69 -4.88 -9.63 5.38
C VAL A 69 -3.56 -9.37 4.67
N TYR A 70 -2.77 -8.40 5.14
CA TYR A 70 -1.46 -8.08 4.60
C TYR A 70 -0.51 -9.29 4.66
N SER A 71 -0.44 -9.97 5.81
CA SER A 71 0.47 -11.11 6.03
C SER A 71 0.15 -12.35 5.18
N ARG A 72 -1.10 -12.51 4.73
CA ARG A 72 -1.55 -13.63 3.88
C ARG A 72 -1.36 -13.37 2.40
N MET A 73 -1.00 -12.15 2.03
CA MET A 73 -0.85 -11.74 0.64
C MET A 73 0.53 -12.16 0.10
N PRO A 74 0.63 -12.58 -1.17
CA PRO A 74 1.94 -12.83 -1.79
C PRO A 74 2.82 -11.58 -1.73
N SER A 75 4.13 -11.76 -1.49
CA SER A 75 5.07 -10.64 -1.35
C SER A 75 5.08 -9.70 -2.56
N ALA A 76 4.83 -10.21 -3.77
CA ALA A 76 4.71 -9.39 -4.98
C ALA A 76 3.51 -8.43 -4.91
N GLN A 77 2.34 -8.92 -4.51
CA GLN A 77 1.11 -8.12 -4.38
C GLN A 77 1.17 -7.19 -3.17
N ALA A 78 1.79 -7.63 -2.06
CA ALA A 78 1.94 -6.82 -0.85
C ALA A 78 2.87 -5.60 -1.01
N LYS A 79 3.67 -5.55 -2.08
CA LYS A 79 4.50 -4.39 -2.46
C LYS A 79 3.76 -3.40 -3.36
N GLU A 80 2.70 -3.85 -4.01
CA GLU A 80 1.86 -3.02 -4.87
C GLU A 80 0.72 -2.41 -4.05
N TYR A 81 0.69 -1.09 -3.99
CA TYR A 81 -0.28 -0.37 -3.16
C TYR A 81 -1.72 -0.63 -3.62
N ASP A 82 -1.96 -0.68 -4.94
CA ASP A 82 -3.29 -0.85 -5.50
C ASP A 82 -3.88 -2.25 -5.18
N ASP A 83 -3.04 -3.29 -5.23
CA ASP A 83 -3.42 -4.66 -4.84
C ASP A 83 -3.70 -4.75 -3.34
N LEU A 84 -2.84 -4.16 -2.50
CA LEU A 84 -3.04 -4.10 -1.06
C LEU A 84 -4.32 -3.37 -0.70
N LYS A 85 -4.55 -2.19 -1.28
CA LYS A 85 -5.76 -1.38 -1.11
C LYS A 85 -7.00 -2.20 -1.45
N TYR A 86 -6.98 -2.89 -2.59
CA TYR A 86 -8.09 -3.73 -3.04
C TYR A 86 -8.39 -4.88 -2.07
N ALA A 87 -7.36 -5.59 -1.61
CA ALA A 87 -7.52 -6.71 -0.70
C ALA A 87 -8.08 -6.27 0.67
N LEU A 88 -7.61 -5.14 1.20
CA LEU A 88 -8.13 -4.54 2.42
C LEU A 88 -9.59 -4.14 2.24
N LEU A 89 -9.91 -3.33 1.23
CA LEU A 89 -11.29 -2.91 0.97
C LEU A 89 -12.22 -4.10 0.78
N SER A 90 -11.81 -5.12 0.02
CA SER A 90 -12.61 -6.32 -0.19
C SER A 90 -12.95 -7.03 1.12
N LYS A 91 -11.98 -7.21 2.02
CA LYS A 91 -12.21 -7.89 3.31
C LYS A 91 -13.09 -7.08 4.26
N TYR A 92 -12.90 -5.76 4.30
CA TYR A 92 -13.62 -4.89 5.24
C TYR A 92 -15.02 -4.49 4.76
N GLN A 93 -15.22 -4.34 3.44
CA GLN A 93 -16.55 -4.14 2.87
C GLN A 93 -17.41 -5.38 3.04
N LEU A 94 -16.85 -6.59 2.85
CA LEU A 94 -17.56 -7.85 3.15
C LEU A 94 -17.98 -7.97 4.63
N THR A 95 -17.24 -7.33 5.54
CA THR A 95 -17.53 -7.38 6.98
C THR A 95 -18.53 -6.30 7.41
N SER A 96 -18.58 -5.17 6.69
CA SER A 96 -19.32 -3.97 7.12
C SER A 96 -20.64 -3.77 6.35
N ASP A 97 -20.77 -4.30 5.13
CA ASP A 97 -22.00 -4.15 4.34
C ASP A 97 -22.22 -5.34 3.41
N GLY A 98 -23.39 -5.96 3.50
CA GLY A 98 -23.93 -6.88 2.50
C GLY A 98 -24.25 -6.17 1.17
N ARG A 99 -23.34 -5.39 0.60
CA ARG A 99 -23.50 -4.75 -0.72
C ARG A 99 -22.76 -5.53 -1.79
N ARG A 100 -23.53 -6.46 -2.35
CA ARG A 100 -23.38 -7.08 -3.67
C ARG A 100 -23.00 -6.02 -4.71
N GLY A 101 -21.76 -6.11 -5.21
CA GLY A 101 -21.26 -5.14 -6.18
C GLY A 101 -20.03 -5.62 -6.94
N LYS A 102 -20.07 -6.87 -7.45
CA LYS A 102 -19.17 -7.40 -8.50
C LYS A 102 -17.67 -7.19 -8.23
N PHE A 103 -17.10 -8.00 -7.34
CA PHE A 103 -15.67 -8.22 -7.37
C PHE A 103 -15.37 -9.24 -8.47
N ARG A 104 -14.81 -8.75 -9.57
CA ARG A 104 -14.28 -9.59 -10.65
C ARG A 104 -13.22 -10.50 -10.06
N THR A 105 -13.55 -11.78 -10.06
CA THR A 105 -12.66 -12.91 -9.89
C THR A 105 -11.39 -12.72 -10.73
N TYR A 106 -10.26 -12.44 -10.09
CA TYR A 106 -8.97 -12.79 -10.66
C TYR A 106 -8.66 -14.23 -10.25
N ILE A 107 -9.18 -15.15 -11.07
CA ILE A 107 -8.66 -16.51 -11.17
C ILE A 107 -7.29 -16.38 -11.83
N PHE A 108 -6.23 -16.71 -11.08
CA PHE A 108 -4.95 -17.02 -11.69
C PHE A 108 -4.99 -18.52 -12.06
N VAL A 109 -5.07 -18.80 -13.36
CA VAL A 109 -4.53 -20.01 -13.99
C VAL A 109 -3.48 -19.56 -14.98
#